data_AF-A0A3C1FJD8-F1
#
_entry.id   AF-A0A3C1FJD8-F1
#
_cell.length_a   1.000
_cell.length_b   1.000
_cell.length_c   1.000
_cell.angle_alpha   90.00
_cell.angle_beta   90.00
_cell.angle_gamma   90.00
#
_symmetry.space_group_name_H-M   'P 1'
#
loop_
_entity.id
_entity.type
_entity.pdbx_description
1 polymer ?
#
loop_
_entity_poly.entity_id
_entity_poly.type
_entity_poly.pdbx_seq_one_letter_code
_entity_poly.pdbx_strand_id
1 'polypeptide(L)'
;ETADTLAALRYSREQKQHIASVVNVAESSIARESDLIFPTHAGPEIGVASTKAFTCQLSALAALAIAFARARGKIDAEKEAHLIRTLTELPRLINKALDQNRQFEQISHDLAKARDVLYLGRGANYPLALEGALKLKEISY
;
A
#
# COMPACT_ATOMS: atom_id res chain seq x y z
N GLU A 1 9.20 7.70 12.42
CA GLU A 1 7.75 7.49 12.65
C GLU A 1 7.01 8.72 12.17
N THR A 2 5.79 8.58 11.64
CA THR A 2 4.96 9.72 11.23
C THR A 2 4.30 10.35 12.46
N ALA A 3 4.81 11.50 12.88
CA ALA A 3 4.37 12.19 14.10
C ALA A 3 2.86 12.46 14.12
N ASP A 4 2.30 12.91 12.99
CA ASP A 4 0.87 13.23 12.88
C ASP A 4 -0.01 11.97 13.02
N THR A 5 0.41 10.84 12.45
CA THR A 5 -0.31 9.56 12.61
C THR A 5 -0.29 9.09 14.05
N LEU A 6 0.85 9.21 14.74
CA LEU A 6 0.97 8.83 16.15
C LEU A 6 0.13 9.76 17.06
N ALA A 7 0.08 11.06 16.76
CA ALA A 7 -0.76 12.01 17.48
C ALA A 7 -2.25 11.68 17.31
N ALA A 8 -2.69 11.37 16.08
CA ALA A 8 -4.06 10.96 15.80
C ALA A 8 -4.44 9.64 16.51
N LEU A 9 -3.50 8.69 16.60
CA LEU A 9 -3.66 7.45 17.35
C LEU A 9 -3.88 7.73 18.84
N ARG A 10 -3.03 8.55 19.46
CA ARG A 10 -3.14 8.91 20.89
C ARG A 10 -4.45 9.63 21.19
N TYR A 11 -4.85 10.57 20.34
CA TYR A 11 -6.15 11.20 20.43
C TYR A 11 -7.30 10.18 20.37
N SER A 12 -7.25 9.24 19.42
CA SER A 12 -8.27 8.18 19.31
C SER A 12 -8.37 7.31 20.57
N ARG A 13 -7.22 7.06 21.23
CA ARG A 13 -7.15 6.34 22.51
C ARG A 13 -7.81 7.13 23.64
N GLU A 14 -7.60 8.44 23.72
CA GLU A 14 -8.30 9.32 24.67
C GLU A 14 -9.82 9.28 24.45
N GLN A 15 -10.25 9.16 23.19
CA GLN A 15 -11.66 8.95 22.81
C GLN A 15 -12.15 7.51 22.99
N LYS A 16 -11.39 6.66 23.69
CA LYS A 16 -11.72 5.25 24.00
C LYS A 16 -12.03 4.39 22.76
N GLN A 17 -11.42 4.73 21.61
CA GLN A 17 -11.56 3.93 20.39
C GLN A 17 -10.67 2.69 20.44
N HIS A 18 -11.07 1.65 19.71
CA HIS A 18 -10.22 0.48 19.47
C HIS A 18 -9.28 0.75 18.29
N ILE A 19 -7.98 0.49 18.49
CA ILE A 19 -6.94 0.91 17.55
C ILE A 19 -6.32 -0.32 16.89
N ALA A 20 -6.41 -0.37 15.56
CA ALA A 20 -5.70 -1.34 14.75
C ALA A 20 -4.82 -0.64 13.71
N SER A 21 -3.56 -1.04 13.60
CA SER A 21 -2.57 -0.37 12.75
C SER A 21 -1.93 -1.30 11.74
N VAL A 22 -1.84 -0.87 10.48
CA VAL A 22 -1.03 -1.51 9.43
C VAL A 22 0.38 -0.94 9.51
N VAL A 23 1.36 -1.76 9.86
CA VAL A 23 2.73 -1.31 10.15
C VAL A 23 3.77 -2.18 9.46
N ASN A 24 4.93 -1.63 9.15
CA ASN A 24 6.07 -2.42 8.65
C ASN A 24 7.08 -2.77 9.76
N VAL A 25 7.23 -1.88 10.75
CA VAL A 25 8.12 -2.07 11.91
C VAL A 25 7.27 -2.40 13.13
N ALA A 26 7.34 -3.65 13.59
CA ALA A 26 6.54 -4.15 14.71
C ALA A 26 6.95 -3.53 16.05
N GLU A 27 8.17 -3.02 16.14
CA GLU A 27 8.75 -2.35 17.29
C GLU A 27 8.53 -0.83 17.26
N SER A 28 7.68 -0.31 16.36
CA SER A 28 7.35 1.12 16.33
C SER A 28 6.44 1.51 17.49
N SER A 29 6.44 2.80 17.85
CA SER A 29 5.51 3.39 18.82
C SER A 29 4.06 3.21 18.38
N ILE A 30 3.76 3.38 17.09
CA ILE A 30 2.42 3.10 16.54
C ILE A 30 2.02 1.65 16.83
N ALA A 31 2.92 0.68 16.59
CA ALA A 31 2.64 -0.73 16.88
C ALA A 31 2.43 -1.00 18.37
N ARG A 32 3.32 -0.49 19.24
CA ARG A 32 3.20 -0.66 20.71
C ARG A 32 1.96 -0.01 21.31
N GLU A 33 1.52 1.11 20.75
CA GLU A 33 0.36 1.87 21.23
C GLU A 33 -0.95 1.45 20.53
N SER A 34 -0.93 0.43 19.66
CA SER A 34 -2.14 -0.13 19.05
C SER A 34 -2.65 -1.36 19.81
N ASP A 35 -3.96 -1.62 19.75
CA ASP A 35 -4.54 -2.82 20.36
C ASP A 35 -4.36 -4.05 19.45
N LEU A 36 -4.33 -3.83 18.13
CA LEU A 36 -4.04 -4.83 17.11
C LEU A 36 -3.06 -4.27 16.09
N ILE A 37 -2.19 -5.13 15.56
CA ILE A 37 -1.27 -4.77 14.49
C ILE A 37 -1.40 -5.74 13.31
N PHE A 38 -1.27 -5.19 12.10
CA PHE A 38 -1.23 -5.92 10.85
C PHE A 38 0.11 -5.65 10.17
N PRO A 39 1.11 -6.54 10.38
CA PRO A 39 2.42 -6.35 9.80
C PRO A 39 2.39 -6.51 8.27
N THR A 40 3.12 -5.65 7.58
CA THR A 40 3.23 -5.66 6.11
C THR A 40 4.38 -6.50 5.59
N HIS A 41 5.39 -6.78 6.43
CA HIS A 41 6.58 -7.57 6.10
C HIS A 41 7.35 -7.09 4.86
N ALA A 42 7.29 -5.79 4.54
CA ALA A 42 8.04 -5.21 3.43
C ALA A 42 9.55 -5.18 3.71
N GLY A 43 9.96 -5.25 4.99
CA GLY A 43 11.34 -5.09 5.42
C GLY A 43 11.86 -3.66 5.27
N PRO A 44 13.15 -3.39 5.54
CA PRO A 44 13.70 -2.04 5.54
C PRO A 44 13.62 -1.36 4.17
N GLU A 45 13.20 -0.11 4.11
CA GLU A 45 13.12 0.68 2.88
C GLU A 45 14.09 1.87 2.97
N ILE A 46 15.07 1.91 2.06
CA ILE A 46 16.16 2.89 2.06
C ILE A 46 15.88 4.03 1.06
N GLY A 47 15.09 3.73 0.01
CA GLY A 47 14.70 4.72 -0.99
C GLY A 47 13.88 5.86 -0.37
N VAL A 48 14.07 7.07 -0.89
CA VAL A 48 13.34 8.28 -0.45
C VAL A 48 11.85 8.11 -0.73
N ALA A 49 11.52 7.76 -1.97
CA ALA A 49 10.18 7.41 -2.39
C ALA A 49 9.83 5.98 -1.93
N SER A 50 8.75 5.83 -1.16
CA SER A 50 8.24 4.50 -0.82
C SER A 50 7.74 3.73 -2.06
N THR A 51 8.05 2.44 -2.11
CA THR A 51 7.75 1.52 -3.21
C THR A 51 7.11 0.25 -2.66
N LYS A 52 7.91 -0.64 -2.06
CA LYS A 52 7.46 -1.92 -1.54
C LYS A 52 6.50 -1.75 -0.38
N ALA A 53 6.71 -0.77 0.51
CA ALA A 53 5.82 -0.58 1.64
C ALA A 53 4.40 -0.24 1.18
N PHE A 54 4.22 0.58 0.14
CA PHE A 54 2.90 0.86 -0.46
C PHE A 54 2.22 -0.42 -0.97
N THR A 55 2.91 -1.24 -1.77
CA THR A 55 2.33 -2.48 -2.30
C THR A 55 2.03 -3.54 -1.23
N CYS A 56 2.88 -3.64 -0.20
CA CYS A 56 2.65 -4.53 0.93
C CYS A 56 1.49 -4.03 1.81
N GLN A 57 1.32 -2.71 1.98
CA GLN A 57 0.15 -2.13 2.65
C GLN A 57 -1.14 -2.47 1.91
N LEU A 58 -1.17 -2.31 0.58
CA LEU A 58 -2.35 -2.71 -0.21
C LEU A 58 -2.65 -4.20 -0.09
N SER A 59 -1.63 -5.06 -0.07
CA SER A 59 -1.79 -6.50 0.10
C SER A 59 -2.37 -6.86 1.47
N ALA A 60 -1.86 -6.22 2.54
CA ALA A 60 -2.39 -6.39 3.90
C ALA A 60 -3.85 -5.90 4.01
N LEU A 61 -4.17 -4.74 3.43
CA LEU A 61 -5.52 -4.19 3.40
C LEU A 61 -6.49 -5.09 2.59
N ALA A 62 -6.02 -5.69 1.49
CA ALA A 62 -6.82 -6.63 0.71
C ALA A 62 -7.13 -7.91 1.52
N ALA A 63 -6.13 -8.47 2.22
CA ALA A 63 -6.34 -9.62 3.10
C ALA A 63 -7.33 -9.30 4.23
N LEU A 64 -7.23 -8.11 4.83
CA LEU A 64 -8.18 -7.63 5.84
C LEU A 64 -9.60 -7.49 5.28
N ALA A 65 -9.75 -6.93 4.09
CA ALA A 65 -11.06 -6.77 3.45
C ALA A 65 -11.73 -8.13 3.19
N ILE A 66 -10.96 -9.14 2.77
CA ILE A 66 -11.45 -10.52 2.59
C ILE A 66 -11.89 -11.10 3.94
N ALA A 67 -11.03 -11.00 4.97
CA ALA A 67 -11.33 -11.52 6.30
C ALA A 67 -12.61 -10.87 6.89
N PHE A 68 -12.77 -9.55 6.75
CA PHE A 68 -13.98 -8.84 7.19
C PHE A 68 -15.21 -9.24 6.37
N ALA A 69 -15.09 -9.42 5.07
CA ALA A 69 -16.19 -9.89 4.24
C ALA A 69 -16.65 -11.29 4.68
N ARG A 70 -15.71 -12.20 4.97
CA ARG A 70 -16.01 -13.54 5.47
C ARG A 70 -16.67 -13.51 6.84
N ALA A 71 -16.09 -12.78 7.79
CA ALA A 71 -16.60 -12.64 9.15
C ALA A 71 -18.01 -12.04 9.20
N ARG A 72 -18.35 -11.17 8.24
CA ARG A 72 -19.69 -10.55 8.10
C ARG A 72 -20.66 -11.37 7.24
N GLY A 73 -20.29 -12.58 6.82
CA GLY A 73 -21.13 -13.43 5.97
C GLY A 73 -21.43 -12.84 4.59
N LYS A 74 -20.60 -11.90 4.09
CA LYS A 74 -20.76 -11.29 2.76
C LYS A 74 -20.17 -12.14 1.65
N ILE A 75 -19.29 -13.07 1.98
CA ILE A 75 -18.72 -14.08 1.08
C ILE A 75 -18.73 -15.44 1.76
N ASP A 76 -18.85 -16.49 0.95
CA ASP A 76 -18.69 -17.88 1.40
C ASP A 76 -17.21 -18.31 1.42
N ALA A 77 -16.96 -19.54 1.89
CA ALA A 77 -15.61 -20.09 1.98
C ALA A 77 -14.96 -20.31 0.60
N GLU A 78 -15.77 -20.62 -0.42
CA GLU A 78 -15.27 -20.82 -1.78
C GLU A 78 -14.76 -19.51 -2.37
N LYS A 79 -15.54 -18.42 -2.22
CA LYS A 79 -15.16 -17.09 -2.68
C LYS A 79 -13.96 -16.55 -1.92
N GLU A 80 -13.89 -16.76 -0.61
CA GLU A 80 -12.71 -16.44 0.19
C GLU A 80 -11.45 -17.15 -0.35
N ALA A 81 -11.51 -18.47 -0.53
CA ALA A 81 -10.39 -19.25 -1.04
C ALA A 81 -9.93 -18.78 -2.44
N HIS A 82 -10.89 -18.44 -3.31
CA HIS A 82 -10.60 -17.91 -4.64
C HIS A 82 -9.88 -16.54 -4.58
N LEU A 83 -10.35 -15.63 -3.71
CA LEU A 83 -9.74 -14.30 -3.55
C LEU A 83 -8.32 -14.41 -2.95
N ILE A 84 -8.13 -15.28 -1.95
CA ILE A 84 -6.81 -15.55 -1.36
C ILE A 84 -5.87 -16.10 -2.44
N ARG A 85 -6.31 -17.09 -3.23
CA ARG A 85 -5.51 -17.62 -4.35
C ARG A 85 -5.15 -16.55 -5.37
N THR A 86 -6.04 -15.59 -5.62
CA THR A 86 -5.74 -14.47 -6.52
C THR A 86 -4.66 -13.56 -5.93
N LEU A 87 -4.70 -13.29 -4.62
CA LEU A 87 -3.64 -12.53 -3.94
C LEU A 87 -2.29 -13.26 -3.98
N THR A 88 -2.26 -14.59 -3.87
CA THR A 88 -0.99 -15.34 -3.95
C THR A 88 -0.32 -15.26 -5.33
N GLU A 89 -1.05 -14.86 -6.38
CA GLU A 89 -0.49 -14.63 -7.72
C GLU A 89 0.21 -13.27 -7.86
N LEU A 90 0.02 -12.34 -6.91
CA LEU A 90 0.57 -10.97 -6.98
C LEU A 90 2.08 -10.93 -7.26
N PRO A 91 2.95 -11.70 -6.56
CA PRO A 91 4.39 -11.66 -6.81
C PRO A 91 4.74 -11.99 -8.26
N ARG A 92 4.05 -12.97 -8.86
CA ARG A 92 4.27 -13.35 -10.26
C ARG A 92 3.84 -12.23 -11.22
N LEU A 93 2.70 -11.58 -10.95
CA LEU A 93 2.20 -10.47 -11.77
C LEU A 93 3.11 -9.24 -11.67
N ILE A 94 3.63 -8.94 -10.48
CA ILE A 94 4.59 -7.86 -10.25
C ILE A 94 5.88 -8.13 -11.04
N ASN A 95 6.44 -9.34 -10.95
CA ASN A 95 7.65 -9.69 -11.72
C ASN A 95 7.43 -9.52 -13.23
N LYS A 96 6.28 -9.98 -13.75
CA LYS A 96 5.93 -9.80 -15.16
C LYS A 96 5.83 -8.32 -15.56
N ALA A 97 5.39 -7.44 -14.66
CA ALA A 97 5.38 -6.00 -14.91
C ALA A 97 6.82 -5.43 -14.89
N LEU A 98 7.65 -5.86 -13.95
CA LEU A 98 9.06 -5.42 -13.85
C LEU A 98 9.91 -5.87 -15.05
N ASP A 99 9.60 -7.02 -15.66
CA ASP A 99 10.27 -7.51 -16.87
C ASP A 99 10.13 -6.54 -18.08
N GLN A 100 9.19 -5.59 -18.02
CA GLN A 100 8.98 -4.57 -19.05
C GLN A 100 9.91 -3.36 -18.91
N ASN A 101 10.94 -3.44 -18.06
CA ASN A 101 11.81 -2.31 -17.70
C ASN A 101 12.37 -1.53 -18.91
N ARG A 102 12.78 -2.22 -19.99
CA ARG A 102 13.31 -1.55 -21.20
C ARG A 102 12.31 -0.58 -21.84
N GLN A 103 11.03 -0.93 -21.85
CA GLN A 103 9.99 -0.07 -22.40
C GLN A 103 9.77 1.16 -21.52
N PHE A 104 9.81 0.99 -20.19
CA PHE A 104 9.67 2.11 -19.25
C PHE A 104 10.88 3.05 -19.30
N GLU A 105 12.09 2.52 -19.44
CA GLU A 105 13.31 3.29 -19.63
C GLU A 105 13.21 4.17 -20.87
N GLN A 106 12.75 3.62 -22.00
CA GLN A 106 12.59 4.39 -23.23
C GLN A 106 11.57 5.54 -23.08
N ILE A 107 10.44 5.30 -22.41
CA ILE A 107 9.43 6.33 -22.13
C ILE A 107 9.98 7.41 -21.18
N SER A 108 10.86 7.02 -20.24
CA SER A 108 11.45 7.96 -19.27
C SER A 108 12.27 9.06 -19.95
N HIS A 109 12.93 8.79 -21.07
CA HIS A 109 13.67 9.80 -21.83
C HIS A 109 12.79 10.90 -22.42
N ASP A 110 11.55 10.58 -22.78
CA ASP A 110 10.58 11.57 -23.26
C ASP A 110 9.95 12.31 -22.09
N LEU A 111 9.62 11.61 -20.99
CA LEU A 111 9.11 12.24 -19.76
C LEU A 111 10.10 13.20 -19.13
N ALA A 112 11.41 12.92 -19.18
CA ALA A 112 12.45 13.79 -18.64
C ALA A 112 12.52 15.18 -19.30
N LYS A 113 11.91 15.34 -20.49
CA LYS A 113 11.81 16.63 -21.20
C LYS A 113 10.52 17.37 -20.87
N ALA A 114 9.55 16.72 -20.22
CA ALA A 114 8.28 17.31 -19.86
C ALA A 114 8.41 18.15 -18.59
N ARG A 115 7.82 19.35 -18.59
CA ARG A 115 7.71 20.19 -17.41
C ARG A 115 6.55 19.78 -16.51
N ASP A 116 5.44 19.39 -17.14
CA ASP A 116 4.19 19.07 -16.46
C ASP A 116 3.73 17.69 -16.93
N VAL A 117 3.34 16.83 -15.99
CA VAL A 117 2.86 15.47 -16.27
C VAL A 117 1.52 15.26 -15.56
N LEU A 118 0.52 14.81 -16.32
CA LEU A 118 -0.82 14.55 -15.79
C LEU A 118 -1.03 13.04 -15.61
N TYR A 119 -1.35 12.63 -14.38
CA TYR A 119 -1.75 11.26 -14.05
C TYR A 119 -3.27 11.18 -13.97
N LEU A 120 -3.86 10.23 -14.69
CA LEU A 120 -5.31 10.03 -14.76
C LEU A 120 -5.69 8.63 -14.29
N GLY A 121 -6.72 8.56 -13.45
CA GLY A 121 -7.28 7.30 -12.98
C GLY A 121 -8.74 7.48 -12.58
N ARG A 122 -9.52 6.39 -12.63
CA ARG A 122 -10.93 6.35 -12.23
C ARG A 122 -11.18 5.16 -11.31
N GLY A 123 -12.08 5.33 -10.34
CA GLY A 123 -12.40 4.28 -9.38
C GLY A 123 -11.17 3.86 -8.59
N ALA A 124 -10.90 2.56 -8.51
CA ALA A 124 -9.72 2.02 -7.82
C ALA A 124 -8.38 2.50 -8.42
N ASN A 125 -8.35 2.93 -9.68
CA ASN A 125 -7.14 3.43 -10.33
C ASN A 125 -6.85 4.90 -9.99
N TYR A 126 -7.81 5.65 -9.44
CA TYR A 126 -7.58 7.06 -9.09
C TYR A 126 -6.51 7.22 -7.99
N PRO A 127 -6.57 6.50 -6.85
CA PRO A 127 -5.49 6.55 -5.86
C PRO A 127 -4.13 6.07 -6.40
N LEU A 128 -4.11 5.12 -7.35
CA LEU A 128 -2.88 4.66 -7.99
C LEU A 128 -2.27 5.74 -8.88
N ALA A 129 -3.11 6.52 -9.59
CA ALA A 129 -2.64 7.66 -10.37
C ALA A 129 -2.04 8.75 -9.45
N LEU A 130 -2.64 8.99 -8.28
CA LEU A 130 -2.08 9.91 -7.28
C LEU A 130 -0.73 9.43 -6.74
N GLU A 131 -0.60 8.13 -6.45
CA GLU A 131 0.67 7.55 -6.00
C GLU A 131 1.75 7.70 -7.07
N GLY A 132 1.43 7.41 -8.34
CA GLY A 132 2.37 7.60 -9.45
C GLY A 132 2.81 9.05 -9.61
N ALA A 133 1.88 10.01 -9.50
CA ALA A 133 2.20 11.44 -9.53
C ALA A 133 3.09 11.86 -8.36
N LEU A 134 2.81 11.35 -7.16
CA LEU A 134 3.62 11.61 -5.97
C LEU A 134 5.06 11.10 -6.18
N LYS A 135 5.23 9.86 -6.68
CA LYS A 135 6.56 9.29 -6.91
C LYS A 135 7.36 10.09 -7.92
N LEU A 136 6.76 10.50 -9.03
CA LEU A 136 7.46 11.30 -10.02
C LEU A 136 7.94 12.62 -9.38
N LYS A 137 7.02 13.34 -8.72
CA LYS A 137 7.33 14.61 -8.04
C LYS A 137 8.44 14.49 -6.98
N GLU A 138 8.50 13.39 -6.22
CA GLU A 138 9.48 13.19 -5.15
C GLU A 138 10.91 13.00 -5.66
N ILE A 139 11.10 12.48 -6.88
CA ILE A 139 12.43 12.06 -7.37
C ILE A 139 12.91 12.79 -8.63
N SER A 140 12.01 13.41 -9.41
CA SER A 140 12.40 14.07 -10.67
C SER A 140 12.45 15.59 -10.59
N TYR A 141 11.72 16.21 -9.65
CA TYR A 141 11.41 17.66 -9.63
C TYR A 141 10.94 18.16 -11.01
#